data_AF-A0A9D7IWF0-F1
#
_entry.id   AF-A0A9D7IWF0-F1
#
_cell.length_a   1.000
_cell.length_b   1.000
_cell.length_c   1.000
_cell.angle_alpha   90.00
_cell.angle_beta   90.00
_cell.angle_gamma   90.00
#
_symmetry.space_group_name_H-M   'P 1'
#
loop_
_entity.id
_entity.type
_entity.pdbx_description
1 polymer ?
#
loop_
_entity_poly.entity_id
_entity_poly.type
_entity_poly.pdbx_seq_one_letter_code
_entity_poly.pdbx_strand_id
1 'polypeptide(L)'
;MEYTPRSVSRLLKFLAIGLLLILFNSCYLAGFENPNAVYIANLGIHFGLGSILTLAFLIYLFKTWRTGSVIERSYSIMFLISAGCGTAILIFGAIRPFLLPAKPLHLAAKAHVITGIIGVAILAFRIIRNRAQQPAFAWAFGVVLSLSLVFAMAGIGYSRYAKAGRDNIRNPNTPPLSMEDEAPDPKAPSGRRLQTPTSTGSSRQISS
;
A
#
# COMPACT_ATOMS: atom_id res chain seq x y z
N MET A 1 -38.25 -11.97 1.79
CA MET A 1 -37.12 -12.66 1.11
C MET A 1 -36.59 -13.71 2.06
N GLU A 2 -36.93 -14.96 1.81
CA GLU A 2 -36.51 -16.11 2.61
C GLU A 2 -35.02 -16.38 2.37
N TYR A 3 -34.24 -16.36 3.44
CA TYR A 3 -32.79 -16.26 3.35
C TYR A 3 -32.16 -17.64 3.50
N THR A 4 -31.58 -18.17 2.42
CA THR A 4 -30.97 -19.50 2.48
C THR A 4 -29.57 -19.42 3.13
N PRO A 5 -29.25 -20.31 4.10
CA PRO A 5 -27.97 -20.33 4.80
C PRO A 5 -26.75 -20.50 3.88
N ARG A 6 -26.97 -21.00 2.65
CA ARG A 6 -25.93 -21.12 1.61
C ARG A 6 -25.37 -19.78 1.14
N SER A 7 -26.16 -18.70 1.16
CA SER A 7 -25.74 -17.38 0.64
C SER A 7 -24.67 -16.71 1.52
N VAL A 8 -24.81 -16.79 2.84
CA VAL A 8 -23.82 -16.26 3.81
C VAL A 8 -22.51 -17.01 3.72
N SER A 9 -22.57 -18.34 3.57
CA SER A 9 -21.38 -19.18 3.41
C SER A 9 -20.54 -18.77 2.19
N ARG A 10 -21.18 -18.49 1.05
CA ARG A 10 -20.49 -18.03 -0.16
C ARG A 10 -19.89 -16.64 0.02
N LEU A 11 -20.63 -15.71 0.64
CA LEU A 11 -20.15 -14.35 0.90
C LEU A 11 -18.94 -14.35 1.84
N LEU A 12 -18.97 -15.15 2.92
CA LEU A 12 -17.85 -15.28 3.84
C LEU A 12 -16.61 -15.86 3.17
N LYS A 13 -16.77 -16.87 2.32
CA LYS A 13 -15.65 -17.42 1.52
C LYS A 13 -15.06 -16.35 0.60
N PHE A 14 -15.92 -15.61 -0.10
CA PHE A 14 -15.49 -14.50 -0.95
C PHE A 14 -14.74 -13.43 -0.16
N LEU A 15 -15.27 -13.01 1.00
CA LEU A 15 -14.64 -12.04 1.89
C LEU A 15 -13.27 -12.54 2.39
N ALA A 16 -13.17 -13.81 2.77
CA ALA A 16 -11.93 -14.38 3.26
C ALA A 16 -10.86 -14.44 2.16
N ILE A 17 -11.22 -14.93 0.96
CA ILE A 17 -10.31 -14.98 -0.18
C ILE A 17 -9.88 -13.56 -0.58
N GLY A 18 -10.84 -12.63 -0.67
CA GLY A 18 -10.56 -11.23 -1.00
C GLY A 18 -9.66 -10.55 0.04
N LEU A 19 -9.85 -10.83 1.34
CA LEU A 19 -8.97 -10.31 2.39
C LEU A 19 -7.53 -10.84 2.26
N LEU A 20 -7.37 -12.12 1.91
CA LEU A 20 -6.04 -12.69 1.68
C LEU A 20 -5.38 -12.08 0.45
N LEU A 21 -6.13 -11.88 -0.64
CA LEU A 21 -5.64 -11.25 -1.85
C LEU A 21 -5.23 -9.79 -1.62
N ILE A 22 -6.04 -9.00 -0.90
CA ILE A 22 -5.68 -7.61 -0.62
C ILE A 22 -4.46 -7.53 0.29
N LEU A 23 -4.33 -8.44 1.26
CA LEU A 23 -3.17 -8.48 2.15
C LEU A 23 -1.89 -8.79 1.38
N PHE A 24 -1.93 -9.79 0.50
CA PHE A 24 -0.81 -10.13 -0.36
C PHE A 24 -0.42 -8.97 -1.28
N ASN A 25 -1.39 -8.32 -1.90
CA ASN A 25 -1.16 -7.13 -2.73
C ASN A 25 -0.59 -5.95 -1.91
N SER A 26 -1.04 -5.74 -0.67
CA SER A 26 -0.45 -4.74 0.24
C SER A 26 1.02 -5.01 0.52
N CYS A 27 1.41 -6.28 0.70
CA CYS A 27 2.80 -6.67 0.90
C CYS A 27 3.67 -6.39 -0.34
N TYR A 28 3.11 -6.57 -1.54
CA TYR A 28 3.76 -6.15 -2.78
C TYR A 28 3.99 -4.64 -2.81
N LEU A 29 2.96 -3.84 -2.55
CA LEU A 29 3.08 -2.37 -2.56
C LEU A 29 4.07 -1.86 -1.50
N ALA A 30 4.13 -2.48 -0.33
CA ALA A 30 5.09 -2.14 0.71
C ALA A 30 6.53 -2.53 0.36
N GLY A 31 6.71 -3.61 -0.42
CA GLY A 31 8.02 -4.09 -0.84
C GLY A 31 8.60 -3.34 -2.02
N PHE A 32 7.78 -2.86 -2.95
CA PHE A 32 8.19 -2.30 -4.23
C PHE A 32 7.61 -0.91 -4.46
N GLU A 33 8.35 0.14 -4.10
CA GLU A 33 7.89 1.53 -4.16
C GLU A 33 8.25 2.26 -5.47
N ASN A 34 8.85 1.57 -6.45
CA ASN A 34 9.31 2.22 -7.68
C ASN A 34 8.10 2.61 -8.56
N PRO A 35 7.95 3.90 -8.93
CA PRO A 35 6.80 4.37 -9.70
C PRO A 35 6.91 3.98 -11.18
N ASN A 36 6.60 2.71 -11.48
CA ASN A 36 6.49 2.18 -12.83
C ASN A 36 5.03 1.80 -13.17
N ALA A 37 4.75 1.47 -14.42
CA ALA A 37 3.41 1.09 -14.86
C ALA A 37 2.84 -0.10 -14.07
N VAL A 38 3.69 -1.06 -13.69
CA VAL A 38 3.28 -2.24 -12.90
C VAL A 38 2.88 -1.84 -11.48
N TYR A 39 3.58 -0.89 -10.86
CA TYR A 39 3.23 -0.33 -9.55
C TYR A 39 1.87 0.38 -9.61
N ILE A 40 1.66 1.24 -10.61
CA ILE A 40 0.39 1.94 -10.80
C ILE A 40 -0.76 0.94 -11.03
N ALA A 41 -0.53 -0.10 -11.83
CA ALA A 41 -1.51 -1.16 -12.05
C ALA A 41 -1.83 -1.92 -10.75
N ASN A 42 -0.82 -2.30 -9.97
CA ASN A 42 -1.03 -2.99 -8.68
C ASN A 42 -1.73 -2.10 -7.65
N LEU A 43 -1.44 -0.80 -7.64
CA LEU A 43 -2.12 0.18 -6.82
C LEU A 43 -3.60 0.30 -7.24
N GLY A 44 -3.89 0.32 -8.55
CA GLY A 44 -5.25 0.27 -9.07
C GLY A 44 -6.00 -1.00 -8.66
N ILE A 45 -5.33 -2.16 -8.74
CA ILE A 45 -5.87 -3.45 -8.27
C ILE A 45 -6.17 -3.39 -6.77
N HIS A 46 -5.26 -2.84 -5.96
CA HIS A 46 -5.47 -2.66 -4.52
C HIS A 46 -6.75 -1.90 -4.22
N PHE A 47 -6.92 -0.75 -4.87
CA PHE A 47 -8.10 0.09 -4.70
C PHE A 47 -9.36 -0.61 -5.18
N GLY A 48 -9.36 -1.17 -6.40
CA GLY A 48 -10.53 -1.86 -6.95
C GLY A 48 -10.96 -3.04 -6.07
N LEU A 49 -10.01 -3.88 -5.65
CA LEU A 49 -10.28 -5.03 -4.81
C LEU A 49 -10.72 -4.61 -3.40
N GLY A 50 -10.11 -3.57 -2.83
CA GLY A 50 -10.53 -2.97 -1.56
C GLY A 50 -11.95 -2.40 -1.59
N SER A 51 -12.34 -1.71 -2.65
CA SER A 51 -13.69 -1.16 -2.81
C SER A 51 -14.74 -2.26 -2.94
N ILE A 52 -14.48 -3.29 -3.76
CA ILE A 52 -15.38 -4.44 -3.90
C ILE A 52 -15.53 -5.17 -2.57
N LEU A 53 -14.42 -5.40 -1.87
CA LEU A 53 -14.41 -6.10 -0.59
C LEU A 53 -15.15 -5.30 0.49
N THR A 54 -14.98 -3.98 0.51
CA THR A 54 -15.67 -3.08 1.43
C THR A 54 -17.18 -3.13 1.21
N LEU A 55 -17.64 -3.10 -0.04
CA LEU A 55 -19.08 -3.19 -0.34
C LEU A 55 -19.66 -4.54 0.08
N ALA A 56 -18.99 -5.64 -0.27
CA ALA A 56 -19.38 -6.99 0.16
C ALA A 56 -19.40 -7.10 1.69
N PHE A 57 -18.45 -6.47 2.37
CA PHE A 57 -18.34 -6.45 3.82
C PHE A 57 -19.45 -5.65 4.48
N LEU A 58 -19.83 -4.49 3.92
CA LEU A 58 -20.98 -3.71 4.38
C LEU A 58 -22.27 -4.53 4.29
N ILE A 59 -22.51 -5.22 3.16
CA ILE A 59 -23.67 -6.10 2.99
C ILE A 59 -23.69 -7.21 4.06
N TYR A 60 -22.54 -7.81 4.35
CA TYR A 60 -22.40 -8.77 5.44
C TYR A 60 -22.71 -8.14 6.81
N LEU A 61 -22.15 -6.96 7.07
CA LEU A 61 -22.29 -6.27 8.34
C LEU A 61 -23.73 -5.89 8.62
N PHE A 62 -24.46 -5.33 7.65
CA PHE A 62 -25.88 -5.00 7.80
C PHE A 62 -26.74 -6.21 8.21
N LYS A 63 -26.36 -7.42 7.80
CA LYS A 63 -27.09 -8.66 8.12
C LYS A 63 -26.74 -9.23 9.49
N THR A 64 -25.49 -9.06 9.94
CA THR A 64 -24.97 -9.71 11.14
C THR A 64 -24.72 -8.74 12.31
N TRP A 65 -24.88 -7.43 12.12
CA TRP A 65 -24.53 -6.41 13.13
C TRP A 65 -25.19 -6.64 14.51
N ARG A 66 -26.49 -6.96 14.52
CA ARG A 66 -27.25 -7.16 15.77
C ARG A 66 -26.87 -8.43 16.50
N THR A 67 -26.45 -9.46 15.79
CA THR A 67 -26.11 -10.77 16.37
C THR A 67 -24.61 -10.98 16.59
N GLY A 68 -23.77 -10.08 16.07
CA GLY A 68 -22.33 -10.17 16.18
C GLY A 68 -21.81 -9.97 17.59
N SER A 69 -20.79 -10.74 17.95
CA SER A 69 -20.09 -10.63 19.23
C SER A 69 -19.27 -9.33 19.33
N VAL A 70 -18.84 -8.96 20.54
CA VAL A 70 -18.00 -7.76 20.76
C VAL A 70 -16.73 -7.80 19.92
N ILE A 71 -16.04 -8.95 19.88
CA ILE A 71 -14.81 -9.14 19.08
C ILE A 71 -15.09 -8.92 17.59
N GLU A 72 -16.24 -9.39 17.10
CA GLU A 72 -16.63 -9.23 15.70
C GLU A 72 -16.87 -7.78 15.33
N ARG A 73 -17.52 -7.03 16.23
CA ARG A 73 -17.69 -5.59 16.07
C ARG A 73 -16.35 -4.86 16.09
N SER A 74 -15.42 -5.25 16.97
CA SER A 74 -14.11 -4.62 17.08
C SER A 74 -13.31 -4.68 15.78
N TYR A 75 -13.09 -5.87 15.20
CA TYR A 75 -12.34 -5.94 13.93
C TYR A 75 -13.12 -5.30 12.78
N SER A 76 -14.47 -5.34 12.80
CA SER A 76 -15.30 -4.71 11.77
C SER A 76 -15.13 -3.20 11.75
N ILE A 77 -15.14 -2.56 12.92
CA ILE A 77 -14.92 -1.12 13.06
C ILE A 77 -13.51 -0.76 12.56
N MET A 78 -12.48 -1.54 12.93
CA MET A 78 -11.11 -1.29 12.46
C MET A 78 -11.00 -1.38 10.93
N PHE A 79 -11.64 -2.37 10.30
CA PHE A 79 -11.69 -2.46 8.83
C PHE A 79 -12.47 -1.33 8.19
N LEU A 80 -13.56 -0.86 8.79
CA LEU A 80 -14.31 0.29 8.28
C LEU A 80 -13.51 1.58 8.35
N ILE A 81 -12.78 1.82 9.45
CA ILE A 81 -11.89 2.98 9.56
C ILE A 81 -10.79 2.88 8.51
N SER A 82 -10.16 1.71 8.37
CA SER A 82 -9.13 1.46 7.35
C SER A 82 -9.67 1.73 5.94
N ALA A 83 -10.81 1.15 5.57
CA ALA A 83 -11.45 1.35 4.27
C ALA A 83 -11.85 2.81 4.03
N GLY A 84 -12.36 3.50 5.06
CA GLY A 84 -12.68 4.93 5.02
C GLY A 84 -11.44 5.78 4.74
N CYS A 85 -10.33 5.53 5.45
CA CYS A 85 -9.05 6.18 5.17
C CYS A 85 -8.53 5.87 3.76
N GLY A 86 -8.62 4.60 3.32
CA GLY A 86 -8.23 4.19 1.95
C GLY A 86 -9.03 4.93 0.88
N THR A 87 -10.33 5.05 1.08
CA THR A 87 -11.23 5.78 0.16
C THR A 87 -10.91 7.28 0.16
N ALA A 88 -10.65 7.87 1.33
CA ALA A 88 -10.22 9.26 1.42
C ALA A 88 -8.90 9.49 0.67
N ILE A 89 -7.94 8.56 0.78
CA ILE A 89 -6.68 8.63 0.03
C ILE A 89 -6.93 8.60 -1.48
N LEU A 90 -7.84 7.75 -1.95
CA LEU A 90 -8.19 7.67 -3.37
C LEU A 90 -8.77 9.00 -3.89
N ILE A 91 -9.76 9.56 -3.16
CA ILE A 91 -10.44 10.79 -3.56
C ILE A 91 -9.48 11.99 -3.51
N PHE A 92 -8.84 12.23 -2.37
CA PHE A 92 -7.98 13.41 -2.18
C PHE A 92 -6.61 13.26 -2.83
N GLY A 93 -6.13 12.02 -3.02
CA GLY A 93 -4.90 11.72 -3.75
C GLY A 93 -5.02 12.06 -5.23
N ALA A 94 -6.20 11.89 -5.85
CA ALA A 94 -6.44 12.27 -7.23
C ALA A 94 -6.56 13.80 -7.43
N ILE A 95 -7.07 14.53 -6.42
CA ILE A 95 -7.31 15.99 -6.48
C ILE A 95 -6.04 16.81 -6.19
N ARG A 96 -4.97 16.16 -5.71
CA ARG A 96 -3.75 16.76 -5.17
C ARG A 96 -2.89 17.66 -6.06
N PRO A 97 -2.83 17.55 -7.40
CA PRO A 97 -1.98 18.49 -8.13
C PRO A 97 -2.41 19.96 -7.98
N PHE A 98 -3.60 20.25 -7.41
CA PHE A 98 -4.21 21.58 -7.51
C PHE A 98 -4.40 22.38 -6.19
N LEU A 99 -4.68 21.77 -5.01
CA LEU A 99 -5.33 22.56 -3.92
C LEU A 99 -4.97 22.33 -2.42
N LEU A 100 -4.27 21.26 -1.99
CA LEU A 100 -4.18 20.93 -0.55
C LEU A 100 -2.76 20.65 -0.02
N PRO A 101 -2.45 20.91 1.28
CA PRO A 101 -1.16 20.64 1.92
C PRO A 101 -0.89 19.14 2.16
N ALA A 102 0.35 18.65 2.01
CA ALA A 102 0.75 17.24 1.97
C ALA A 102 0.41 16.39 3.23
N LYS A 103 0.32 17.04 4.39
CA LYS A 103 0.25 16.41 5.73
C LYS A 103 -0.97 15.49 5.99
N PRO A 104 -2.24 15.90 5.75
CA PRO A 104 -3.41 15.07 6.02
C PRO A 104 -3.43 13.72 5.29
N LEU A 105 -2.93 13.66 4.05
CA LEU A 105 -2.91 12.42 3.27
C LEU A 105 -1.91 11.40 3.83
N HIS A 106 -0.75 11.88 4.29
CA HIS A 106 0.21 11.00 4.97
C HIS A 106 -0.35 10.45 6.27
N LEU A 107 -1.11 11.26 7.02
CA LEU A 107 -1.81 10.78 8.21
C LEU A 107 -2.87 9.74 7.86
N ALA A 108 -3.68 9.99 6.82
CA ALA A 108 -4.69 9.04 6.34
C ALA A 108 -4.05 7.71 5.90
N ALA A 109 -2.92 7.76 5.18
CA ALA A 109 -2.17 6.57 4.78
C ALA A 109 -1.64 5.79 5.99
N LYS A 110 -1.03 6.47 6.96
CA LYS A 110 -0.60 5.84 8.21
C LYS A 110 -1.78 5.22 8.96
N ALA A 111 -2.89 5.94 9.09
CA ALA A 111 -4.09 5.46 9.77
C ALA A 111 -4.69 4.25 9.06
N HIS A 112 -4.79 4.27 7.73
CA HIS A 112 -5.25 3.16 6.90
C HIS A 112 -4.46 1.88 7.19
N VAL A 113 -3.12 1.97 7.16
CA VAL A 113 -2.23 0.84 7.41
C VAL A 113 -2.33 0.35 8.86
N ILE A 114 -2.24 1.26 9.85
CA ILE A 114 -2.28 0.90 11.28
C ILE A 114 -3.59 0.21 11.64
N THR A 115 -4.73 0.80 11.25
CA THR A 115 -6.05 0.23 11.55
C THR A 115 -6.29 -1.08 10.80
N GLY A 116 -5.76 -1.22 9.58
CA GLY A 116 -5.77 -2.48 8.84
C GLY A 116 -5.01 -3.59 9.57
N ILE A 117 -3.78 -3.31 10.02
CA ILE A 117 -2.95 -4.26 10.79
C ILE A 117 -3.67 -4.68 12.08
N ILE A 118 -4.21 -3.72 12.84
CA ILE A 118 -4.96 -4.01 14.08
C ILE A 118 -6.18 -4.88 13.78
N GLY A 119 -6.95 -4.55 12.73
CA GLY A 119 -8.11 -5.35 12.30
C GLY A 119 -7.72 -6.79 11.96
N VAL A 120 -6.66 -6.99 11.17
CA VAL A 120 -6.12 -8.31 10.84
C VAL A 120 -5.63 -9.05 12.10
N ALA A 121 -4.95 -8.37 13.02
CA ALA A 121 -4.46 -8.98 14.25
C ALA A 121 -5.60 -9.48 15.16
N ILE A 122 -6.66 -8.70 15.33
CA ILE A 122 -7.85 -9.10 16.11
C ILE A 122 -8.54 -10.30 15.43
N LEU A 123 -8.68 -10.26 14.10
CA LEU A 123 -9.26 -11.36 13.32
C LEU A 123 -8.40 -12.64 13.45
N ALA A 124 -7.08 -12.52 13.31
CA ALA A 124 -6.14 -13.63 13.46
C ALA A 124 -6.24 -14.25 14.85
N PHE A 125 -6.26 -13.42 15.90
CA PHE A 125 -6.45 -13.88 17.28
C PHE A 125 -7.76 -14.67 17.45
N ARG A 126 -8.86 -14.19 16.87
CA ARG A 126 -10.15 -14.89 16.90
C ARG A 126 -10.08 -16.24 16.18
N ILE A 127 -9.46 -16.30 15.00
CA ILE A 127 -9.28 -17.54 14.23
C ILE A 127 -8.42 -18.54 15.02
N ILE A 128 -7.31 -18.10 15.62
CA ILE A 128 -6.42 -18.95 16.42
C ILE A 128 -7.15 -19.50 17.64
N ARG A 129 -7.91 -18.66 18.35
CA ARG A 129 -8.70 -19.08 19.52
C ARG A 129 -9.76 -20.11 19.16
N ASN A 130 -10.33 -20.03 17.96
CA ASN A 130 -11.37 -20.93 17.47
C ASN A 130 -10.84 -22.00 16.51
N ARG A 131 -9.52 -22.20 16.41
CA ARG A 131 -8.89 -23.08 15.40
C ARG A 131 -9.43 -24.51 15.41
N ALA A 132 -9.86 -25.00 16.58
CA ALA A 132 -10.43 -26.33 16.74
C ALA A 132 -11.73 -26.53 15.94
N GLN A 133 -12.48 -25.46 15.66
CA GLN A 133 -13.72 -25.53 14.88
C GLN A 133 -13.49 -25.49 13.37
N GLN A 134 -12.37 -24.91 12.91
CA GLN A 134 -12.07 -24.73 11.48
C GLN A 134 -10.56 -24.86 11.18
N PRO A 135 -9.96 -26.05 11.34
CA PRO A 135 -8.51 -26.22 11.28
C PRO A 135 -7.92 -25.92 9.90
N ALA A 136 -8.59 -26.35 8.82
CA ALA A 136 -8.12 -26.11 7.45
C ALA A 136 -8.06 -24.61 7.11
N PHE A 137 -9.07 -23.85 7.53
CA PHE A 137 -9.10 -22.40 7.30
C PHE A 137 -8.03 -21.67 8.13
N ALA A 138 -7.90 -22.03 9.41
CA ALA A 138 -6.88 -21.45 10.28
C ALA A 138 -5.47 -21.70 9.74
N TRP A 139 -5.21 -22.91 9.22
CA TRP A 139 -3.92 -23.24 8.60
C TRP A 139 -3.67 -22.44 7.32
N ALA A 140 -4.63 -22.41 6.39
CA ALA A 140 -4.50 -21.64 5.15
C ALA A 140 -4.30 -20.14 5.42
N PHE A 141 -5.08 -19.57 6.34
CA PHE A 141 -4.93 -18.18 6.77
C PHE A 141 -3.54 -17.92 7.36
N GLY A 142 -3.06 -18.81 8.25
CA GLY A 142 -1.73 -18.72 8.86
C GLY A 142 -0.62 -18.77 7.83
N VAL A 143 -0.67 -19.72 6.89
CA VAL A 143 0.32 -19.85 5.80
C VAL A 143 0.36 -18.60 4.94
N VAL A 144 -0.80 -18.10 4.48
CA VAL A 144 -0.83 -16.90 3.63
C VAL A 144 -0.37 -15.67 4.40
N LEU A 145 -0.76 -15.50 5.66
CA LEU A 145 -0.30 -14.39 6.50
C LEU A 145 1.22 -14.43 6.70
N SER A 146 1.79 -15.61 7.00
CA SER A 146 3.24 -15.78 7.16
C SER A 146 4.00 -15.52 5.85
N LEU A 147 3.53 -16.08 4.73
CA LEU A 147 4.14 -15.83 3.41
C LEU A 147 4.09 -14.35 3.04
N SER A 148 2.96 -13.69 3.28
CA SER A 148 2.78 -12.26 3.02
C SER A 148 3.77 -11.43 3.86
N LEU A 149 3.94 -11.77 5.14
CA LEU A 149 4.88 -11.08 6.03
C LEU A 149 6.34 -11.28 5.59
N VAL A 150 6.73 -12.52 5.30
CA VAL A 150 8.09 -12.84 4.80
C VAL A 150 8.35 -12.10 3.49
N PHE A 151 7.40 -12.11 2.56
CA PHE A 151 7.50 -11.41 1.29
C PHE A 151 7.64 -9.89 1.47
N ALA A 152 6.83 -9.28 2.34
CA ALA A 152 6.93 -7.85 2.65
C ALA A 152 8.30 -7.51 3.23
N MET A 153 8.79 -8.29 4.20
CA MET A 153 10.09 -8.08 4.83
C MET A 153 11.23 -8.21 3.83
N ALA A 154 11.19 -9.23 2.96
CA ALA A 154 12.17 -9.41 1.91
C ALA A 154 12.15 -8.26 0.89
N GLY A 155 10.96 -7.81 0.48
CA GLY A 155 10.78 -6.68 -0.44
C GLY A 155 11.31 -5.38 0.14
N ILE A 156 10.99 -5.06 1.40
CA ILE A 156 11.51 -3.88 2.11
C ILE A 156 13.04 -3.96 2.21
N GLY A 157 13.59 -5.11 2.57
CA GLY A 157 15.04 -5.33 2.65
C GLY A 157 15.72 -5.11 1.31
N TYR A 158 15.19 -5.71 0.25
CA TYR A 158 15.68 -5.55 -1.12
C TYR A 158 15.59 -4.10 -1.58
N SER A 159 14.47 -3.41 -1.36
CA SER A 159 14.29 -2.02 -1.75
C SER A 159 15.24 -1.08 -1.02
N ARG A 160 15.48 -1.30 0.27
CA ARG A 160 16.48 -0.55 1.04
C ARG A 160 17.90 -0.77 0.49
N TYR A 161 18.26 -2.02 0.20
CA TYR A 161 19.55 -2.36 -0.40
C TYR A 161 19.73 -1.72 -1.78
N ALA A 162 18.73 -1.87 -2.66
CA ALA A 162 18.75 -1.33 -4.00
C ALA A 162 18.78 0.22 -4.00
N LYS A 163 18.11 0.86 -3.04
CA LYS A 163 18.14 2.32 -2.85
C LYS A 163 19.51 2.80 -2.37
N ALA A 164 20.13 2.11 -1.40
CA ALA A 164 21.47 2.44 -0.93
C ALA A 164 22.53 2.40 -2.04
N GLY A 165 22.37 1.53 -3.04
CA GLY A 165 23.23 1.51 -4.22
C GLY A 165 23.03 2.69 -5.19
N ARG A 166 21.81 3.24 -5.28
CA ARG A 166 21.46 4.36 -6.17
C ARG A 166 21.72 5.73 -5.56
N ASP A 167 21.54 5.87 -4.25
CA ASP A 167 21.66 7.15 -3.53
C ASP A 167 23.12 7.45 -3.11
N ASN A 168 24.09 6.62 -3.53
CA ASN A 168 25.50 6.82 -3.25
C ASN A 168 26.12 7.86 -4.20
N ILE A 169 25.89 9.14 -3.88
CA ILE A 169 26.55 10.26 -4.53
C ILE A 169 27.95 10.39 -3.93
N ARG A 170 28.97 9.99 -4.69
CA ARG A 170 30.37 10.26 -4.35
C ARG A 170 30.80 11.53 -5.03
N ASN A 171 31.01 12.60 -4.26
CA ASN A 171 31.71 13.75 -4.76
C ASN A 171 33.17 13.36 -5.09
N PRO A 172 33.69 13.78 -6.25
CA PRO A 172 35.11 13.61 -6.53
C PRO A 172 35.95 14.34 -5.47
N ASN A 173 37.11 13.78 -5.11
CA ASN A 173 38.01 14.36 -4.11
C ASN A 173 38.78 15.59 -4.64
N THR A 174 38.60 15.92 -5.90
CA THR A 174 39.19 17.08 -6.56
C THR A 174 38.07 17.98 -7.07
N PRO A 175 38.09 19.29 -6.77
CA PRO A 175 37.15 20.21 -7.38
C PRO A 175 37.32 20.21 -8.91
N PRO A 176 36.24 20.45 -9.68
CA PRO A 176 36.33 20.59 -11.13
C PRO A 176 37.30 21.73 -11.47
N LEU A 177 38.15 21.52 -12.47
CA LEU A 177 39.15 22.51 -12.90
C LEU A 177 38.59 23.47 -13.97
N SER A 178 37.44 23.14 -14.55
CA SER A 178 36.71 23.93 -15.54
C SER A 178 35.19 23.72 -15.40
N MET A 179 34.37 24.59 -16.00
CA MET A 179 32.91 24.42 -15.99
C MET A 179 32.47 23.22 -16.87
N GLU A 180 33.28 22.87 -17.86
CA GLU A 180 33.10 21.67 -18.68
C GLU A 180 33.27 20.38 -17.85
N ASP A 181 34.04 20.43 -16.76
CA ASP A 181 34.23 19.31 -15.83
C ASP A 181 33.09 19.16 -14.82
N GLU A 182 32.18 20.13 -14.71
CA GLU A 182 30.91 19.98 -13.96
C GLU A 182 29.87 19.17 -14.75
N ALA A 183 30.07 19.00 -16.05
CA ALA A 183 29.16 18.23 -16.88
C ALA A 183 29.20 16.74 -16.47
N PRO A 184 28.04 16.04 -16.48
CA PRO A 184 28.01 14.61 -16.18
C PRO A 184 28.96 13.85 -17.09
N ASP A 185 29.92 13.12 -16.53
CA ASP A 185 30.90 12.34 -17.29
C ASP A 185 30.18 11.49 -18.36
N PRO A 186 30.43 11.73 -19.66
CA PRO A 186 29.77 11.00 -20.73
C PRO A 186 30.11 9.50 -20.74
N LYS A 187 31.16 9.07 -20.02
CA LYS A 187 31.53 7.66 -19.81
C LYS A 187 30.91 7.04 -18.55
N ALA A 188 30.18 7.79 -17.73
CA ALA A 188 29.51 7.23 -16.57
C ALA A 188 28.41 6.25 -17.01
N PRO A 189 28.29 5.08 -16.35
CA PRO A 189 27.22 4.13 -16.66
C PRO A 189 25.85 4.80 -16.55
N SER A 190 24.94 4.51 -17.48
CA SER A 190 23.72 5.32 -17.72
C SER A 190 22.84 5.56 -16.49
N GLY A 191 22.93 4.71 -15.46
CA GLY A 191 22.25 4.89 -14.17
C GLY A 191 22.85 5.97 -13.24
N ARG A 192 23.92 6.66 -13.65
CA ARG A 192 24.68 7.64 -12.84
C ARG A 192 24.69 9.05 -13.44
N ARG A 193 23.83 9.33 -14.43
CA ARG A 193 23.69 10.65 -15.04
C ARG A 193 22.88 11.55 -14.10
N LEU A 194 23.48 12.63 -13.59
CA LEU A 194 22.74 13.67 -12.87
C LEU A 194 21.59 14.15 -13.75
N GLN A 195 20.36 14.08 -13.25
CA GLN A 195 19.24 14.79 -13.85
C GLN A 195 19.45 16.28 -13.57
N THR A 196 19.97 17.01 -14.56
CA THR A 196 20.01 18.47 -14.51
C THR A 196 18.58 19.03 -14.62
N PRO A 197 18.16 19.96 -13.75
CA PRO A 197 16.96 20.74 -14.01
C PRO A 197 17.24 21.62 -15.23
N THR A 198 16.41 21.51 -16.27
CA THR A 198 16.42 22.39 -17.43
C THR A 198 16.21 23.84 -16.98
N SER A 199 17.28 24.64 -16.93
CA SER A 199 17.17 26.08 -16.83
C SER A 199 16.86 26.65 -18.21
N THR A 200 15.62 27.03 -18.44
CA THR A 200 15.24 27.90 -19.55
C THR A 200 15.89 29.26 -19.33
N GLY A 201 16.94 29.56 -20.10
CA GLY A 201 17.63 30.83 -20.09
C GLY A 201 16.72 31.97 -20.55
N SER A 202 16.47 32.93 -19.66
CA SER A 202 15.88 34.23 -20.00
C SER A 202 17.02 35.23 -20.17
N SER A 203 17.42 35.46 -21.42
CA SER A 203 18.37 36.50 -21.83
C SER A 203 17.80 37.89 -21.52
N ARG A 204 18.36 38.57 -20.50
CA ARG A 204 18.08 39.98 -20.21
C ARG A 204 19.06 40.83 -21.03
N GLN A 205 18.61 41.39 -22.15
CA GLN A 205 19.33 42.44 -22.86
C GLN A 205 19.41 43.69 -21.98
N ILE A 206 20.62 44.18 -21.75
CA ILE A 206 20.89 45.52 -21.23
C ILE A 206 21.24 46.37 -22.46
N SER A 207 20.39 47.33 -22.80
CA SER A 207 20.69 48.38 -23.77
C SER A 207 21.22 49.61 -23.03
N SER A 208 22.37 50.08 -23.51
CA SER A 208 23.02 51.37 -23.23
C SER A 208 22.13 52.58 -23.50
#